data_AF-A0A9E1ZW84-F1
#
_entry.id   AF-A0A9E1ZW84-F1
#
_cell.length_a   1.000
_cell.length_b   1.000
_cell.length_c   1.000
_cell.angle_alpha   90.00
_cell.angle_beta   90.00
_cell.angle_gamma   90.00
#
_symmetry.space_group_name_H-M   'P 1'
#
loop_
_entity.id
_entity.type
_entity.pdbx_description
1 polymer ?
#
loop_
_entity_poly.entity_id
_entity_poly.type
_entity_poly.pdbx_seq_one_letter_code
_entity_poly.pdbx_strand_id
1 'polypeptide(L)'
;MSQLSAFLPHSGNNYARLRNIDYGPGENPQVSTLSPWIRHRLIIEQEVVAATVTVHGTRGSEKFIQEVYWRTCWKGWLEQP
;
A
#
# COMPACT_ATOMS: atom_id res chain seq x y z
N MET A 1 2.81 -15.96 -6.02
CA MET A 1 1.78 -15.72 -4.97
C MET A 1 2.26 -14.62 -4.02
N SER A 2 2.83 -13.56 -4.60
CA SER A 2 2.26 -12.20 -4.70
C SER A 2 2.49 -11.41 -3.40
N GLN A 3 3.44 -10.47 -3.46
CA GLN A 3 3.79 -9.55 -2.38
C GLN A 3 2.55 -8.85 -1.80
N LEU A 4 1.56 -8.55 -2.66
CA LEU A 4 0.28 -7.98 -2.25
C LEU A 4 -0.46 -8.94 -1.32
N SER A 5 -0.55 -10.22 -1.67
CA SER A 5 -1.24 -11.23 -0.87
C SER A 5 -0.63 -11.38 0.53
N ALA A 6 0.70 -11.32 0.63
CA ALA A 6 1.40 -11.38 1.92
C ALA A 6 1.13 -10.13 2.78
N PHE A 7 0.95 -8.97 2.14
CA PHE A 7 0.71 -7.71 2.84
C PHE A 7 -0.77 -7.46 3.17
N LEU A 8 -1.72 -8.01 2.39
CA LEU A 8 -3.15 -7.75 2.54
C LEU A 8 -3.68 -7.90 3.98
N PRO A 9 -3.31 -8.89 4.80
CA PRO A 9 -3.79 -8.96 6.19
C PRO A 9 -3.44 -7.72 7.04
N HIS A 10 -2.39 -6.99 6.67
CA HIS A 10 -1.86 -5.84 7.40
C HIS A 10 -2.36 -4.49 6.87
N SER A 11 -2.95 -4.44 5.68
CA SER A 11 -3.33 -3.21 4.96
C SER A 11 -4.57 -2.48 5.48
N GLY A 12 -5.13 -2.92 6.62
CA GLY A 12 -6.31 -2.34 7.26
C GLY A 12 -5.97 -1.41 8.44
N ASN A 13 -6.67 -1.58 9.56
CA ASN A 13 -6.43 -0.80 10.79
C ASN A 13 -4.98 -0.89 11.32
N ASN A 14 -4.31 -2.03 11.10
CA ASN A 14 -2.90 -2.21 11.47
C ASN A 14 -2.01 -1.23 10.71
N TYR A 15 -2.21 -1.09 9.40
CA TYR A 15 -1.52 -0.10 8.59
C TYR A 15 -1.75 1.32 9.12
N ALA A 16 -3.00 1.69 9.40
CA ALA A 16 -3.33 3.03 9.90
C ALA A 16 -2.60 3.38 11.22
N ARG A 17 -2.44 2.39 12.12
CA ARG A 17 -1.78 2.57 13.42
C ARG A 17 -0.27 2.54 13.34
N LEU A 18 0.30 1.74 12.45
CA LEU A 18 1.72 1.37 12.49
C LEU A 18 2.56 1.96 11.36
N ARG A 19 1.95 2.59 10.34
CA ARG A 19 2.65 3.08 9.13
C ARG A 19 3.86 4.01 9.36
N ASN A 20 3.92 4.68 10.50
CA ASN A 20 4.96 5.66 10.85
C ASN A 20 5.90 5.17 11.96
N ILE A 21 5.76 3.92 12.40
CA ILE A 21 6.62 3.34 13.42
C ILE A 21 7.68 2.51 12.69
N ASP A 22 8.94 2.65 13.05
CA ASP A 22 9.99 1.73 12.62
C ASP A 22 10.35 0.86 13.83
N TYR A 23 10.00 -0.43 13.78
CA TYR A 23 10.34 -1.38 14.85
C TYR A 23 11.76 -1.94 14.71
N GLY A 24 12.51 -1.53 13.69
CA GLY A 24 13.83 -2.05 13.39
C GLY A 24 13.81 -3.34 12.54
N PRO A 25 14.99 -3.87 12.20
CA PRO A 25 15.12 -4.99 11.28
C PRO A 25 14.51 -6.28 11.84
N GLY A 26 13.64 -6.92 11.07
CA GLY A 26 13.06 -8.24 11.36
C GLY A 26 11.62 -8.20 11.90
N GLU A 27 11.07 -7.03 12.16
CA GLU A 27 9.67 -6.87 12.59
C GLU A 27 8.71 -6.73 11.39
N ASN A 28 7.42 -7.03 11.64
CA ASN A 28 6.35 -7.16 10.64
C ASN A 28 6.38 -6.13 9.50
N PRO A 29 5.94 -6.48 8.27
CA PRO A 29 5.90 -5.54 7.16
C PRO A 29 4.81 -4.48 7.42
N GLN A 30 5.22 -3.32 7.94
CA GLN A 30 4.36 -2.13 8.05
C GLN A 30 4.20 -1.43 6.69
N VAL A 31 5.12 -1.72 5.78
CA VAL A 31 5.14 -1.23 4.41
C VAL A 31 4.87 -2.38 3.45
N SER A 32 4.06 -2.12 2.41
CA SER A 32 3.68 -3.14 1.42
C SER A 32 4.82 -3.57 0.50
N THR A 33 5.85 -2.72 0.42
CA THR A 33 6.95 -2.76 -0.54
C THR A 33 6.51 -2.89 -2.00
N LEU A 34 5.23 -2.62 -2.36
CA LEU A 34 4.70 -2.83 -3.72
C LEU A 34 5.24 -1.86 -4.78
N SER A 35 6.02 -0.86 -4.40
CA SER A 35 6.48 0.20 -5.31
C SER A 35 7.24 -0.29 -6.56
N PRO A 36 8.15 -1.28 -6.50
CA PRO A 36 8.79 -1.82 -7.71
C PRO A 36 7.79 -2.45 -8.67
N TRP A 37 6.83 -3.23 -8.15
CA TRP A 37 5.82 -3.91 -8.97
C TRP A 37 4.87 -2.93 -9.66
N ILE A 38 4.42 -1.89 -8.93
CA ILE A 38 3.59 -0.82 -9.48
C ILE A 38 4.36 -0.02 -10.54
N ARG A 39 5.62 0.33 -10.27
CA ARG A 39 6.47 1.08 -11.23
C ARG A 39 6.66 0.33 -12.55
N HIS A 40 6.80 -0.99 -12.50
CA HIS A 40 6.93 -1.83 -13.69
C HIS A 40 5.58 -2.29 -14.26
N ARG A 41 4.46 -1.79 -13.73
CA ARG A 41 3.08 -2.15 -14.13
C ARG A 41 2.80 -3.66 -14.10
N LEU A 42 3.48 -4.37 -13.21
CA LEU A 42 3.21 -5.79 -12.95
C LEU A 42 1.94 -5.98 -12.11
N ILE A 43 1.56 -4.93 -11.39
CA ILE A 43 0.27 -4.76 -10.73
C ILE A 43 -0.11 -3.29 -10.84
N ILE A 44 -1.38 -2.99 -11.08
CA ILE A 44 -1.86 -1.60 -11.14
C ILE A 44 -2.53 -1.20 -9.82
N GLU A 45 -2.61 0.10 -9.58
CA GLU A 45 -3.18 0.69 -8.38
C GLU A 45 -4.63 0.23 -8.17
N GLN A 46 -5.41 0.10 -9.24
CA GLN A 46 -6.79 -0.40 -9.17
C GLN A 46 -6.87 -1.82 -8.60
N GLU A 47 -5.93 -2.71 -8.97
CA GLU A 47 -5.88 -4.08 -8.45
C GLU A 47 -5.54 -4.09 -6.95
N VAL A 48 -4.59 -3.24 -6.53
CA VAL A 48 -4.22 -3.08 -5.12
C VAL A 48 -5.40 -2.56 -4.30
N VAL A 49 -6.11 -1.54 -4.80
CA VAL A 49 -7.28 -0.96 -4.14
C VAL A 49 -8.40 -1.99 -4.03
N ALA A 50 -8.75 -2.66 -5.13
CA ALA A 50 -9.82 -3.66 -5.16
C ALA A 50 -9.53 -4.81 -4.17
N ALA A 51 -8.30 -5.32 -4.14
CA ALA A 51 -7.91 -6.37 -3.20
C ALA A 51 -7.99 -5.91 -1.74
N THR A 52 -7.53 -4.68 -1.45
CA THR A 52 -7.58 -4.13 -0.09
C THR A 52 -9.02 -3.96 0.40
N VAL A 53 -9.88 -3.37 -0.45
CA VAL A 53 -11.32 -3.18 -0.14
C VAL A 53 -12.01 -4.52 0.06
N THR A 54 -11.67 -5.53 -0.73
CA THR A 54 -12.23 -6.88 -0.60
C THR A 54 -11.93 -7.48 0.78
N VAL A 55 -10.75 -7.21 1.34
CA VAL A 55 -10.33 -7.79 2.64
C VAL A 55 -10.82 -6.97 3.84
N HIS A 56 -10.76 -5.64 3.78
CA HIS A 56 -10.99 -4.78 4.96
C HIS A 56 -12.24 -3.90 4.87
N GLY A 57 -12.97 -3.96 3.76
CA GLY A 57 -14.03 -3.03 3.45
C GLY A 57 -13.51 -1.61 3.19
N THR A 58 -14.37 -0.72 2.73
CA THR A 58 -14.01 0.67 2.37
C THR A 58 -13.40 1.43 3.55
N ARG A 59 -14.02 1.35 4.73
CA ARG A 59 -13.58 2.07 5.93
C ARG A 59 -12.24 1.55 6.49
N GLY A 60 -12.04 0.23 6.51
CA GLY A 60 -10.78 -0.35 7.00
C GLY A 60 -9.61 -0.09 6.06
N SER A 61 -9.88 0.10 4.76
CA SER A 61 -8.87 0.28 3.71
C SER A 61 -8.45 1.73 3.50
N GLU A 62 -9.21 2.69 4.03
CA GLU A 62 -9.11 4.11 3.66
C GLU A 62 -7.67 4.65 3.73
N LYS A 63 -6.96 4.40 4.83
CA LYS A 63 -5.60 4.90 5.02
C LYS A 63 -4.58 4.29 4.07
N PHE A 64 -4.70 3.00 3.76
CA PHE A 64 -3.81 2.36 2.81
C PHE A 64 -4.05 2.85 1.38
N ILE A 65 -5.32 3.00 1.00
CA ILE A 65 -5.70 3.54 -0.32
C ILE A 65 -5.18 4.96 -0.51
N GLN A 66 -5.30 5.82 0.51
CA GLN A 66 -4.75 7.19 0.48
C GLN A 66 -3.24 7.20 0.15
N GLU A 67 -2.47 6.27 0.71
CA GLU A 67 -1.02 6.16 0.48
C GLU A 67 -0.67 5.61 -0.91
N VAL A 68 -1.46 4.67 -1.43
CA VAL A 68 -1.32 4.19 -2.82
C VAL A 68 -1.49 5.34 -3.81
N TYR A 69 -2.52 6.17 -3.61
CA TYR A 69 -2.73 7.37 -4.43
C TYR A 69 -1.63 8.41 -4.22
N TRP A 70 -1.24 8.68 -2.97
CA TRP A 70 -0.19 9.65 -2.64
C TRP A 70 1.12 9.33 -3.36
N ARG A 71 1.59 8.07 -3.31
CA ARG A 71 2.84 7.67 -4.00
C ARG A 71 2.78 7.81 -5.52
N THR A 72 1.60 7.67 -6.10
CA THR A 72 1.40 7.69 -7.55
C THR A 72 1.29 9.13 -8.05
N CYS A 73 0.47 9.95 -7.38
CA CYS A 73 0.27 11.35 -7.70
C CYS A 73 1.49 12.22 -7.35
N TRP A 74 2.18 11.95 -6.24
CA TRP A 74 3.34 12.76 -5.80
C TRP A 74 4.55 12.63 -6.73
N LYS A 75 4.79 11.43 -7.30
CA LYS A 75 5.83 11.28 -8.33
C LYS A 75 5.48 12.01 -9.62
N GLY A 76 4.23 11.91 -10.08
CA GLY A 76 3.76 12.65 -11.26
C GLY A 76 3.72 14.17 -11.06
N TRP A 77 3.64 14.66 -9.83
CA TRP A 77 3.64 16.08 -9.49
C TRP A 77 5.06 16.68 -9.39
N LEU A 78 6.05 15.94 -8.88
CA LEU A 78 7.47 16.38 -8.89
C LEU A 78 8.12 16.32 -10.28
N GLU A 79 7.52 15.60 -11.22
CA GLU A 79 7.96 15.52 -12.62
C GLU A 79 7.25 16.55 -13.53
N GLN A 80 6.39 17.41 -12.97
CA GLN A 80 5.88 18.58 -13.69
C GLN A 80 6.86 19.76 -13.54
N PRO A 81 7.22 20.44 -14.64
CA PRO A 81 8.27 21.47 -14.69
C PRO A 81 7.94 22.76 -13.94
#